data_AF-A0A1H9VRM1-F1
#
_entry.id   AF-A0A1H9VRM1-F1
#
_cell.length_a   1.000
_cell.length_b   1.000
_cell.length_c   1.000
_cell.angle_alpha   90.00
_cell.angle_beta   90.00
_cell.angle_gamma   90.00
#
_symmetry.space_group_name_H-M   'P 1'
#
loop_
_entity.id
_entity.type
_entity.pdbx_description
1 polymer ?
#
loop_
_entity_poly.entity_id
_entity_poly.type
_entity_poly.pdbx_seq_one_letter_code
_entity_poly.pdbx_strand_id
1 'polypeptide(L)'
;MPELGLRLTTHRPRSRHARTSPSVLSAVRVERDHRHWQTTDLLLGLAVPGGTVARIVRSEDFAAAVAGRVLRPGDADQALRTVHRTLEELSNVNHNLTSWLTWHGIYDAWPPL
;
A
#
# COMPACT_ATOMS: atom_id res chain seq x y z
N MET A 1 -0.81 -7.99 3.61
CA MET A 1 -0.69 -7.74 5.06
C MET A 1 -2.08 -7.47 5.62
N PRO A 2 -2.83 -8.52 5.98
CA PRO A 2 -4.27 -8.37 6.26
C PRO A 2 -4.55 -7.62 7.56
N GLU A 3 -3.74 -7.85 8.61
CA GLU A 3 -3.87 -7.09 9.88
C GLU A 3 -3.70 -5.59 9.67
N LEU A 4 -2.95 -5.19 8.63
CA LEU A 4 -2.70 -3.80 8.29
C LEU A 4 -3.70 -3.24 7.27
N GLY A 5 -4.53 -4.07 6.65
CA GLY A 5 -5.39 -3.65 5.53
C GLY A 5 -4.59 -3.19 4.31
N LEU A 6 -3.40 -3.77 4.08
CA LEU A 6 -2.46 -3.32 3.06
C LEU A 6 -1.98 -4.44 2.14
N ARG A 7 -1.81 -4.10 0.86
CA ARG A 7 -1.10 -4.90 -0.14
C ARG A 7 0.14 -4.14 -0.60
N LEU A 8 1.30 -4.78 -0.47
CA LEU A 8 2.57 -4.26 -0.99
C LEU A 8 2.80 -4.79 -2.40
N THR A 9 2.96 -3.89 -3.36
CA THR A 9 3.25 -4.20 -4.75
C THR A 9 4.59 -3.58 -5.13
N THR A 10 5.45 -4.36 -5.78
CA THR A 10 6.69 -3.86 -6.39
C THR A 10 6.72 -4.29 -7.85
N HIS A 11 7.18 -3.40 -8.72
CA HIS A 11 7.33 -3.71 -10.15
C HIS A 11 8.80 -3.91 -10.47
N ARG A 12 9.15 -5.15 -10.85
CA ARG A 12 10.50 -5.45 -11.35
C ARG A 12 10.70 -4.78 -12.71
N PRO A 13 11.78 -4.01 -12.91
CA PRO A 13 12.10 -3.43 -14.20
C PRO A 13 12.24 -4.52 -15.27
N ARG A 14 11.68 -4.31 -16.46
CA ARG A 14 11.82 -5.25 -17.58
C ARG A 14 13.22 -5.29 -18.20
N SER A 15 14.07 -4.32 -17.86
CA SER A 15 15.44 -4.18 -18.39
C SER A 15 16.31 -3.54 -17.33
N ARG A 16 17.62 -3.85 -17.33
CA ARG A 16 18.62 -3.25 -16.44
C ARG A 16 18.74 -1.73 -16.56
N HIS A 17 18.26 -1.15 -17.67
CA HIS A 17 18.27 0.30 -17.90
C HIS A 17 16.91 0.95 -17.60
N ALA A 18 15.88 0.16 -17.27
CA ALA A 18 14.59 0.71 -16.92
C ALA A 18 14.64 1.28 -15.49
N ARG A 19 14.02 2.45 -15.31
CA ARG A 19 13.94 3.10 -14.00
C ARG A 19 13.14 2.23 -13.03
N THR A 20 13.67 2.06 -11.82
CA THR A 20 12.95 1.38 -10.74
C THR A 20 11.70 2.17 -10.39
N SER A 21 10.55 1.51 -10.42
CA SER A 21 9.29 2.08 -9.94
C SER A 21 9.25 2.07 -8.41
N PRO A 22 8.62 3.07 -7.78
CA PRO A 22 8.40 3.04 -6.33
C PRO A 22 7.60 1.79 -5.94
N SER A 23 7.84 1.28 -4.74
CA SER A 23 6.95 0.28 -4.16
C SER A 23 5.63 0.95 -3.78
N VAL A 24 4.52 0.25 -3.95
CA VAL A 24 3.18 0.78 -3.68
C VAL A 24 2.51 0.00 -2.56
N LEU A 25 2.11 0.69 -1.50
CA LEU A 25 1.24 0.17 -0.44
C LEU A 25 -0.20 0.57 -0.76
N SER A 26 -1.00 -0.37 -1.24
CA SER A 26 -2.42 -0.14 -1.55
C SER A 26 -3.30 -0.49 -0.34
N ALA A 27 -4.26 0.36 -0.02
CA ALA A 27 -5.32 0.02 0.92
C ALA A 27 -6.19 -1.08 0.32
N VAL A 28 -6.41 -2.14 1.09
CA VAL A 28 -7.21 -3.29 0.67
C VAL A 28 -8.10 -3.77 1.81
N ARG A 29 -9.29 -4.25 1.45
CA ARG A 29 -10.08 -5.10 2.33
C ARG A 29 -9.65 -6.54 2.08
N VAL A 30 -9.28 -7.26 3.13
CA VAL A 30 -8.85 -8.65 3.02
C VAL A 30 -9.85 -9.55 3.70
N GLU A 31 -10.38 -10.49 2.95
CA GLU A 31 -11.20 -11.59 3.45
C GLU A 31 -10.36 -12.86 3.37
N ARG A 32 -10.18 -13.51 4.52
CA ARG A 32 -9.49 -14.79 4.62
C ARG A 32 -10.52 -15.89 4.84
N ASP A 33 -10.51 -16.88 3.97
CA ASP A 33 -11.11 -18.18 4.23
C ASP A 33 -10.00 -19.24 4.38
N HIS A 34 -10.37 -20.45 4.80
CA HIS A 34 -9.48 -21.58 5.09
C HIS A 34 -8.61 -21.97 3.90
N ARG A 35 -9.05 -21.70 2.66
CA ARG A 35 -8.35 -22.09 1.43
C ARG A 35 -7.92 -20.94 0.55
N HIS A 36 -8.52 -19.76 0.71
CA HIS A 36 -8.34 -18.65 -0.22
C HIS A 36 -8.28 -17.32 0.51
N TRP A 37 -7.49 -16.42 -0.06
CA TRP A 37 -7.41 -15.04 0.37
C TRP A 37 -7.99 -14.19 -0.76
N GLN A 38 -8.97 -13.37 -0.41
CA GLN A 38 -9.56 -12.41 -1.31
C GLN A 38 -9.17 -11.01 -0.86
N THR A 39 -8.68 -10.21 -1.81
CA THR A 39 -8.37 -8.80 -1.56
C THR A 39 -9.23 -7.94 -2.48
N THR A 40 -9.96 -6.99 -1.89
CA THR A 40 -10.62 -5.91 -2.63
C THR A 40 -9.72 -4.68 -2.58
N ASP A 41 -9.30 -4.15 -3.74
CA ASP A 41 -8.52 -2.90 -3.82
C ASP A 41 -9.44 -1.71 -3.50
N LEU A 42 -9.04 -0.90 -2.52
CA LEU A 42 -9.79 0.29 -2.10
C LEU A 42 -9.31 1.56 -2.82
N LEU A 43 -8.52 1.40 -3.89
CA LEU A 43 -8.10 2.41 -4.86
C LEU A 43 -7.27 3.57 -4.32
N LEU A 44 -6.96 3.60 -3.02
CA LEU A 44 -6.02 4.53 -2.42
C LEU A 44 -4.71 3.83 -2.05
N GLY A 45 -3.60 4.55 -2.03
CA GLY A 45 -2.33 3.97 -1.62
C GLY A 45 -1.21 4.97 -1.39
N LEU A 46 -0.04 4.44 -1.05
CA LEU A 46 1.21 5.18 -0.86
C LEU A 46 2.27 4.67 -1.82
N ALA A 47 2.93 5.57 -2.55
CA ALA A 47 4.16 5.28 -3.24
C ALA A 47 5.35 5.55 -2.31
N VAL A 48 6.23 4.56 -2.17
CA VAL A 48 7.46 4.60 -1.37
C VAL A 48 8.65 4.42 -2.31
N PRO A 49 9.34 5.52 -2.70
CA PRO A 49 10.39 5.48 -3.72
C PRO A 49 11.71 4.86 -3.25
N GLY A 50 11.90 4.72 -1.94
CA GLY A 50 13.20 4.36 -1.34
C GLY A 50 14.12 5.58 -1.31
N GLY A 51 14.44 6.09 -0.12
CA GLY A 51 15.32 7.25 0.06
C GLY A 51 14.66 8.62 -0.09
N THR A 52 13.34 8.68 -0.32
CA THR A 52 12.56 9.94 -0.31
C THR A 52 11.20 9.73 0.36
N VAL A 53 10.52 10.85 0.63
CA VAL A 53 9.22 10.91 1.31
C VAL A 53 8.14 10.09 0.58
N ALA A 54 7.40 9.27 1.33
CA ALA A 54 6.26 8.53 0.83
C ALA A 54 5.11 9.48 0.42
N ARG A 55 4.40 9.17 -0.65
CA ARG A 55 3.33 10.04 -1.20
C ARG A 55 2.03 9.28 -1.38
N ILE A 56 0.91 9.93 -1.07
CA ILE A 56 -0.43 9.41 -1.42
C ILE A 56 -0.57 9.40 -2.94
N VAL A 57 -1.06 8.29 -3.49
CA VAL A 57 -1.26 8.07 -4.92
C VAL A 57 -2.65 7.49 -5.20
N ARG A 58 -3.10 7.63 -6.45
CA ARG A 58 -4.42 7.20 -6.94
C ARG A 58 -5.60 7.93 -6.29
N SER A 59 -5.37 9.16 -5.83
CA SER A 59 -6.41 9.99 -5.19
C SER A 59 -7.55 10.31 -6.16
N GLU A 60 -7.24 10.47 -7.44
CA GLU A 60 -8.19 10.71 -8.52
C GLU A 60 -9.14 9.52 -8.74
N ASP A 61 -8.58 8.30 -8.82
CA ASP A 61 -9.35 7.07 -9.00
C ASP A 61 -10.22 6.78 -7.77
N PHE A 62 -9.65 6.99 -6.58
CA PHE A 62 -10.37 6.88 -5.32
C PHE A 62 -11.53 7.87 -5.25
N ALA A 63 -11.30 9.16 -5.54
CA ALA A 63 -12.33 10.18 -5.51
C ALA A 63 -13.45 9.89 -6.51
N ALA A 64 -13.10 9.45 -7.73
CA ALA A 64 -14.07 9.04 -8.74
C ALA A 64 -14.90 7.84 -8.27
N ALA A 65 -14.28 6.83 -7.64
CA ALA A 65 -14.98 5.66 -7.15
C ALA A 65 -15.92 5.95 -5.96
N VAL A 66 -15.55 6.89 -5.09
CA VAL A 66 -16.42 7.38 -4.00
C VAL A 66 -17.59 8.19 -4.58
N ALA A 67 -17.32 9.15 -5.46
CA ALA A 67 -18.35 9.98 -6.09
C ALA A 67 -19.35 9.13 -6.91
N GLY A 68 -18.83 8.13 -7.63
CA GLY A 68 -19.62 7.17 -8.41
C GLY A 68 -20.29 6.07 -7.59
N ARG A 69 -20.13 6.07 -6.25
CA ARG A 69 -20.66 5.04 -5.34
C ARG A 69 -20.22 3.61 -5.67
N VAL A 70 -19.09 3.47 -6.35
CA VAL A 70 -18.42 2.18 -6.59
C VAL A 70 -17.81 1.67 -5.29
N LEU A 71 -17.22 2.58 -4.50
CA LEU A 71 -16.79 2.29 -3.12
C LEU A 71 -17.90 2.61 -2.14
N ARG A 72 -18.11 1.70 -1.19
CA ARG A 72 -19.04 1.93 -0.07
C ARG A 72 -18.44 3.00 0.87
N PRO A 73 -19.25 3.82 1.55
CA PRO A 73 -18.74 4.82 2.49
C PRO A 73 -17.81 4.24 3.57
N GLY A 74 -18.11 3.05 4.10
CA GLY A 74 -17.25 2.37 5.07
C GLY A 74 -15.90 1.94 4.50
N ASP A 75 -15.88 1.47 3.25
CA ASP A 75 -14.63 1.10 2.57
C ASP A 75 -13.77 2.34 2.28
N ALA A 76 -14.41 3.48 1.94
CA ALA A 76 -13.73 4.75 1.74
C ALA A 76 -13.09 5.29 3.03
N ASP A 77 -13.81 5.25 4.15
CA ASP A 77 -13.28 5.63 5.47
C ASP A 77 -12.11 4.71 5.88
N GLN A 78 -12.27 3.40 5.68
CA GLN A 78 -11.20 2.44 5.95
C GLN A 78 -9.95 2.73 5.11
N ALA A 79 -10.10 3.05 3.82
CA ALA A 79 -8.99 3.37 2.94
C ALA A 79 -8.21 4.60 3.43
N LEU A 80 -8.93 5.68 3.73
CA LEU A 80 -8.34 6.93 4.25
C LEU A 80 -7.59 6.70 5.56
N ARG A 81 -8.24 6.06 6.56
CA ARG A 81 -7.59 5.77 7.85
C ARG A 81 -6.34 4.91 7.68
N THR A 82 -6.43 3.87 6.86
CA THR A 82 -5.30 2.97 6.61
C THR A 82 -4.13 3.72 6.00
N VAL A 83 -4.37 4.50 4.94
CA VAL A 83 -3.31 5.24 4.23
C VAL A 83 -2.70 6.32 5.10
N HIS A 84 -3.50 7.10 5.83
CA HIS A 84 -2.99 8.15 6.70
C HIS A 84 -2.20 7.59 7.89
N ARG A 85 -2.72 6.55 8.56
CA ARG A 85 -1.99 5.85 9.62
C ARG A 85 -0.64 5.34 9.11
N THR A 86 -0.63 4.66 7.96
CA THR A 86 0.61 4.10 7.41
C THR A 86 1.59 5.19 6.95
N LEU A 87 1.12 6.33 6.47
CA LEU A 87 1.98 7.46 6.14
C LEU A 87 2.65 8.03 7.40
N GLU A 88 1.90 8.15 8.50
CA GLU A 88 2.43 8.56 9.79
C GLU A 88 3.49 7.59 10.32
N GLU A 89 3.18 6.29 10.31
CA GLU A 89 4.13 5.23 10.69
C GLU A 89 5.40 5.25 9.83
N LEU A 90 5.27 5.41 8.51
CA LEU A 90 6.43 5.51 7.61
C LEU A 90 7.27 6.76 7.92
N SER A 91 6.64 7.87 8.29
CA SER A 91 7.35 9.10 8.65
C SER A 91 8.23 8.90 9.89
N ASN A 92 7.76 8.09 10.87
CA ASN A 92 8.53 7.74 12.07
C ASN A 92 9.79 6.91 11.79
N VAL A 93 9.88 6.27 10.62
CA VAL A 93 11.04 5.49 10.18
C VAL A 93 11.71 6.09 8.93
N ASN A 94 11.67 7.42 8.78
CA ASN A 94 12.29 8.16 7.68
C ASN A 94 11.87 7.68 6.28
N HIS A 95 10.62 7.24 6.15
CA HIS A 95 10.05 6.66 4.92
C HIS A 95 10.81 5.44 4.39
N ASN A 96 11.51 4.72 5.27
CA ASN A 96 12.19 3.48 4.93
C ASN A 96 11.23 2.30 5.02
N LEU A 97 10.90 1.71 3.86
CA LEU A 97 9.99 0.57 3.78
C LEU A 97 10.51 -0.67 4.52
N THR A 98 11.80 -0.97 4.43
CA THR A 98 12.40 -2.14 5.09
C THR A 98 12.33 -1.99 6.61
N SER A 99 12.66 -0.81 7.13
CA SER A 99 12.53 -0.50 8.56
C SER A 99 11.08 -0.61 9.02
N TRP A 100 10.13 -0.11 8.23
CA TRP A 100 8.70 -0.21 8.54
C TRP A 100 8.20 -1.67 8.54
N LEU A 101 8.62 -2.49 7.57
CA LEU A 101 8.29 -3.92 7.52
C LEU A 101 8.87 -4.65 8.74
N THR A 102 10.12 -4.35 9.10
CA THR A 102 10.79 -4.94 10.27
C THR A 102 10.06 -4.59 11.57
N TRP A 103 9.59 -3.34 11.69
CA TRP A 103 8.80 -2.90 12.84
C TRP A 103 7.48 -3.67 12.98
N HIS A 104 6.87 -4.09 11.88
CA HIS A 104 5.69 -4.96 11.83
C HIS A 104 6.03 -6.47 11.90
N GLY A 105 7.28 -6.85 12.20
CA GLY A 105 7.71 -8.24 12.33
C GLY A 105 7.85 -8.98 10.99
N ILE A 106 7.91 -8.25 9.86
CA ILE A 106 8.11 -8.81 8.53
C ILE A 106 9.60 -8.65 8.19
N TYR A 107 10.35 -9.75 8.33
CA TYR A 107 11.81 -9.77 8.15
C TYR A 107 12.26 -10.19 6.76
N ASP A 108 11.33 -10.58 5.88
CA ASP A 108 11.65 -10.98 4.52
C ASP A 108 12.29 -9.83 3.75
N ALA A 109 13.40 -10.13 3.06
CA ALA A 109 14.05 -9.16 2.19
C ALA A 109 13.09 -8.76 1.06
N TRP A 110 12.68 -7.49 1.07
CA TRP A 110 11.77 -6.93 0.07
C TRP A 110 12.36 -5.66 -0.57
N PRO A 111 12.38 -5.55 -1.91
CA PRO A 111 11.98 -6.57 -2.88
C PRO A 111 12.95 -7.78 -2.85
N PRO A 112 12.47 -9.01 -3.13
CA PRO A 112 13.34 -10.17 -3.22
C PRO A 112 14.34 -9.97 -4.35
N LEU A 113 15.57 -10.47 -4.16
CA LEU A 113 16.64 -10.48 -5.17
C LEU A 113 16.19 -11.17 -6.47
#